data_AF-A0A358NHG5-F1
#
_entry.id   AF-A0A358NHG5-F1
#
_cell.length_a   1.000
_cell.length_b   1.000
_cell.length_c   1.000
_cell.angle_alpha   90.00
_cell.angle_beta   90.00
_cell.angle_gamma   90.00
#
_symmetry.space_group_name_H-M   'P 1'
#
loop_
_entity.id
_entity.type
_entity.pdbx_description
1 polymer ?
#
loop_
_entity_poly.entity_id
_entity_poly.type
_entity_poly.pdbx_seq_one_letter_code
_entity_poly.pdbx_strand_id
1 'polypeptide(L)'
;MKRIKDVFSDYNAGDSICEALVEGVVLSKKTKTIELKIISDKYIDEEETSRLNDFMIKRFMLDDSKIIVSYRGDAAVKPVGEELKNISIMLAEKYPALKSVMKYSEYHINENEKNISFVFRAAVSDMLVAKGYDKLIRDTVKSVCCEDYNIYFSDHEDCEDFTLQHEDVLVREIENIQNEARTAPKQAATKVRREAAFTKKETKPETGKTPKAKSADLILGRTSAIKDRVIKITDITQDEGRIAIEGEISNIEPRELKSGKTMISFDLYDGSSSMSCKCFCDPGEN
;
A
#
# COMPACT_ATOMS: atom_id res chain seq x y z
N MET A 1 8.45 -23.10 -23.00
CA MET A 1 8.91 -21.74 -22.61
C MET A 1 10.31 -21.88 -22.05
N LYS A 2 11.23 -20.98 -22.38
CA LYS A 2 12.61 -20.96 -21.85
C LYS A 2 12.73 -19.85 -20.81
N ARG A 3 13.63 -19.98 -19.83
CA ARG A 3 13.91 -18.90 -18.87
C ARG A 3 14.79 -17.83 -19.49
N ILE A 4 14.75 -16.62 -18.95
CA ILE A 4 15.60 -15.52 -19.40
C ILE A 4 17.09 -15.90 -19.39
N LYS A 5 17.58 -16.53 -18.31
CA LYS A 5 18.96 -17.01 -18.24
C LYS A 5 19.34 -18.06 -19.29
N ASP A 6 18.36 -18.81 -19.80
CA ASP A 6 18.60 -19.83 -20.84
C ASP A 6 18.60 -19.21 -22.25
N VAL A 7 17.88 -18.09 -22.43
CA VAL A 7 17.80 -17.35 -23.69
C VAL A 7 18.98 -16.40 -23.84
N PHE A 8 19.36 -15.74 -22.75
CA PHE A 8 20.45 -14.78 -22.65
C PHE A 8 21.48 -15.30 -21.65
N SER A 9 22.22 -16.34 -22.04
CA SER A 9 23.24 -16.96 -21.17
C SER A 9 24.40 -16.01 -20.80
N ASP A 10 24.57 -14.93 -21.55
CA ASP A 10 25.51 -13.83 -21.32
C ASP A 10 24.93 -12.71 -20.41
N TYR A 11 23.65 -12.81 -20.02
CA TYR A 11 23.03 -11.93 -19.04
C TYR A 11 22.96 -12.66 -17.69
N ASN A 12 23.87 -12.30 -16.78
CA ASN A 12 24.01 -12.98 -15.50
C ASN A 12 23.85 -11.98 -14.35
N ALA A 13 22.61 -11.64 -14.04
CA ALA A 13 22.26 -10.70 -12.97
C ALA A 13 22.03 -11.41 -11.63
N GLY A 14 21.68 -12.70 -11.64
CA GLY A 14 21.41 -13.47 -10.41
C GLY A 14 20.03 -13.21 -9.78
N ASP A 15 19.22 -12.39 -10.43
CA ASP A 15 17.98 -11.85 -9.86
C ASP A 15 16.72 -12.63 -10.32
N SER A 16 15.55 -12.28 -9.79
CA SER A 16 14.26 -12.93 -10.07
C SER A 16 13.92 -12.97 -11.56
N ILE A 17 14.26 -11.91 -12.30
CA ILE A 17 14.04 -11.78 -13.75
C ILE A 17 14.77 -12.86 -14.56
N CYS A 18 15.89 -13.39 -14.06
CA CYS A 18 16.63 -14.46 -14.72
C CYS A 18 15.86 -15.80 -14.73
N GLU A 19 15.02 -16.02 -13.72
CA GLU A 19 14.17 -17.21 -13.59
C GLU A 19 12.84 -17.09 -14.35
N ALA A 20 12.45 -15.87 -14.74
CA ALA A 20 11.21 -15.62 -15.47
C ALA A 20 11.18 -16.36 -16.82
N LEU A 21 9.99 -16.83 -17.19
CA LEU A 21 9.74 -17.58 -18.42
C LEU A 21 9.41 -16.63 -19.57
N VAL A 22 10.09 -16.78 -20.70
CA VAL A 22 9.72 -16.06 -21.93
C VAL A 22 8.42 -16.64 -22.49
N GLU A 23 7.40 -15.79 -22.52
CA GLU A 23 6.10 -16.09 -23.11
C GLU A 23 6.09 -15.76 -24.60
N GLY A 24 6.65 -14.61 -24.99
CA GLY A 24 6.64 -14.16 -26.36
C GLY A 24 7.60 -13.01 -26.64
N VAL A 25 7.94 -12.84 -27.92
CA VAL A 25 8.81 -11.75 -28.39
C VAL A 25 8.20 -11.16 -29.65
N VAL A 26 8.11 -9.82 -29.71
CA VAL A 26 7.68 -9.08 -30.89
C VAL A 26 8.81 -8.15 -31.31
N LEU A 27 9.29 -8.31 -32.54
CA LEU A 27 10.34 -7.47 -33.13
C LEU A 27 9.72 -6.52 -34.17
N SER A 28 9.88 -5.22 -33.97
CA SER A 28 9.57 -4.21 -34.99
C SER A 28 10.85 -3.77 -35.69
N LYS A 29 11.03 -4.20 -36.94
CA LYS A 29 12.18 -3.80 -37.76
C LYS A 29 12.19 -2.32 -38.11
N LYS A 30 11.01 -1.72 -38.29
CA LYS A 30 10.86 -0.32 -38.70
C LYS A 30 11.33 0.64 -37.62
N THR A 31 11.02 0.32 -36.36
CA THR A 31 11.38 1.14 -35.19
C THR A 31 12.59 0.60 -34.45
N LYS A 32 13.17 -0.52 -34.91
CA LYS A 32 14.23 -1.27 -34.21
C LYS A 32 13.91 -1.46 -32.72
N THR A 33 12.70 -1.94 -32.43
CA THR A 33 12.27 -2.20 -31.05
C THR A 33 11.92 -3.65 -30.82
N ILE A 34 12.20 -4.14 -29.61
CA ILE A 34 11.75 -5.45 -29.13
C ILE A 34 10.75 -5.24 -27.99
N GLU A 35 9.61 -5.94 -28.07
CA GLU A 35 8.73 -6.16 -26.93
C GLU A 35 8.91 -7.61 -26.46
N LEU A 36 9.38 -7.77 -25.23
CA LEU A 36 9.60 -9.06 -24.58
C LEU A 36 8.52 -9.28 -23.52
N LYS A 37 7.74 -10.34 -23.69
CA LYS A 37 6.71 -10.77 -22.73
C LYS A 37 7.25 -11.90 -21.88
N ILE A 38 7.24 -11.70 -20.57
CA ILE A 38 7.72 -12.68 -19.59
C ILE A 38 6.66 -12.99 -18.56
N ILE A 39 6.71 -14.21 -18.04
CA ILE A 39 5.89 -14.67 -16.93
C ILE A 39 6.80 -14.98 -15.74
N SER A 40 6.48 -14.43 -14.58
CA SER A 40 7.21 -14.67 -13.34
C SER A 40 6.31 -15.25 -12.25
N ASP A 41 6.86 -16.12 -11.42
CA ASP A 41 6.30 -16.58 -10.15
C ASP A 41 6.92 -15.85 -8.94
N LYS A 42 7.75 -14.84 -9.20
CA LYS A 42 8.34 -13.94 -8.21
C LYS A 42 8.17 -12.49 -8.64
N TYR A 43 8.15 -11.58 -7.67
CA TYR A 43 8.23 -10.15 -7.95
C TYR A 43 9.52 -9.83 -8.69
N ILE A 44 9.41 -8.92 -9.66
CA ILE A 44 10.53 -8.39 -10.42
C ILE A 44 10.48 -6.89 -10.23
N ASP A 45 11.52 -6.33 -9.64
CA ASP A 45 11.58 -4.89 -9.38
C ASP A 45 11.86 -4.09 -10.68
N GLU A 46 11.68 -2.76 -10.60
CA GLU A 46 11.92 -1.88 -11.74
C GLU A 46 13.40 -1.84 -12.17
N GLU A 47 14.34 -2.05 -11.26
CA GLU A 47 15.78 -2.05 -11.56
C GLU A 47 16.19 -3.29 -12.35
N GLU A 48 15.66 -4.48 -12.01
CA GLU A 48 15.82 -5.72 -12.76
C GLU A 48 15.32 -5.58 -14.20
N THR A 49 14.11 -5.06 -14.39
CA THR A 49 13.55 -4.82 -15.73
C THR A 49 14.40 -3.82 -16.51
N SER A 50 14.80 -2.70 -15.88
CA SER A 50 15.67 -1.70 -16.49
C SER A 50 17.01 -2.28 -16.95
N ARG A 51 17.67 -3.06 -16.10
CA ARG A 51 18.95 -3.73 -16.42
C ARG A 51 18.84 -4.68 -17.60
N LEU A 52 17.77 -5.49 -17.66
CA LEU A 52 17.54 -6.38 -18.80
C LEU A 52 17.24 -5.57 -20.07
N ASN A 53 16.53 -4.45 -19.95
CA ASN A 53 16.19 -3.59 -21.07
C ASN A 53 17.46 -2.98 -21.71
N ASP A 54 18.31 -2.40 -20.87
CA ASP A 54 19.62 -1.87 -21.24
C ASP A 54 20.50 -2.92 -21.91
N PHE A 55 20.51 -4.13 -21.37
CA PHE A 55 21.22 -5.26 -21.95
C PHE A 55 20.72 -5.56 -23.36
N MET A 56 19.40 -5.68 -23.56
CA MET A 56 18.82 -5.98 -24.88
C MET A 56 19.09 -4.88 -25.90
N ILE A 57 18.96 -3.60 -25.50
CA ILE A 57 19.23 -2.45 -26.36
C ILE A 57 20.67 -2.50 -26.88
N LYS A 58 21.63 -2.67 -25.98
CA LYS A 58 23.06 -2.75 -26.32
C LYS A 58 23.36 -4.00 -27.17
N ARG A 59 22.79 -5.15 -26.79
CA ARG A 59 23.08 -6.45 -27.41
C ARG A 59 22.57 -6.58 -28.84
N PHE A 60 21.43 -5.97 -29.14
CA PHE A 60 20.75 -6.05 -30.43
C PHE A 60 20.80 -4.75 -31.24
N MET A 61 21.49 -3.71 -30.73
CA MET A 61 21.58 -2.38 -31.36
C MET A 61 20.21 -1.80 -31.69
N LEU A 62 19.31 -1.87 -30.70
CA LEU A 62 17.92 -1.39 -30.80
C LEU A 62 17.87 0.10 -30.49
N ASP A 63 16.82 0.77 -30.99
CA ASP A 63 16.54 2.15 -30.61
C ASP A 63 15.79 2.19 -29.26
N ASP A 64 15.00 1.14 -28.97
CA ASP A 64 14.28 0.99 -27.70
C ASP A 64 13.92 -0.50 -27.45
N SER A 65 13.58 -0.82 -26.21
CA SER A 65 13.07 -2.14 -25.83
C SER A 65 12.03 -2.00 -24.71
N LYS A 66 11.07 -2.93 -24.70
CA LYS A 66 9.97 -2.95 -23.74
C LYS A 66 9.82 -4.33 -23.15
N ILE A 67 9.78 -4.41 -21.84
CA ILE A 67 9.53 -5.66 -21.11
C ILE A 67 8.13 -5.58 -20.52
N ILE A 68 7.31 -6.59 -20.78
CA ILE A 68 5.99 -6.76 -20.18
C ILE A 68 6.07 -7.98 -19.27
N VAL A 69 5.86 -7.75 -17.98
CA VAL A 69 5.85 -8.80 -16.96
C VAL A 69 4.41 -9.18 -16.65
N SER A 70 4.11 -10.47 -16.74
CA SER A 70 2.89 -11.06 -16.21
C SER A 70 3.24 -11.95 -15.01
N TYR A 71 2.41 -11.94 -13.99
CA TYR A 71 2.66 -12.71 -12.77
C TYR A 71 1.73 -13.93 -12.70
N ARG A 72 2.25 -15.07 -12.24
CA ARG A 72 1.46 -16.25 -11.89
C ARG A 72 1.11 -16.20 -10.41
N GLY A 73 -0.17 -16.27 -10.08
CA GLY A 73 -0.64 -16.21 -8.69
C GLY A 73 -0.33 -14.86 -8.05
N ASP A 74 0.02 -14.87 -6.76
CA ASP A 74 0.29 -13.66 -5.96
C ASP A 74 1.72 -13.10 -6.15
N ALA A 75 2.42 -13.51 -7.22
CA ALA A 75 3.83 -13.14 -7.47
C ALA A 75 4.07 -11.64 -7.76
N ALA A 76 3.03 -10.82 -7.84
CA ALA A 76 3.16 -9.36 -7.93
C ALA A 76 3.54 -8.72 -6.58
N VAL A 77 3.55 -9.50 -5.50
CA VAL A 77 3.77 -9.04 -4.13
C VAL A 77 5.26 -8.82 -3.84
N LYS A 78 5.59 -7.62 -3.35
CA LYS A 78 6.97 -7.23 -3.04
C LYS A 78 7.62 -8.15 -2.00
N PRO A 79 8.95 -8.39 -2.09
CA PRO A 79 9.68 -9.13 -1.08
C PRO A 79 9.51 -8.51 0.30
N VAL A 80 9.51 -9.35 1.34
CA VAL A 80 9.30 -8.87 2.71
C VAL A 80 10.30 -7.79 3.12
N GLY A 81 11.56 -7.84 2.63
CA GLY A 81 12.57 -6.82 2.95
C GLY A 81 12.20 -5.41 2.49
N GLU A 82 11.50 -5.30 1.34
CA GLU A 82 11.04 -4.02 0.81
C GLU A 82 9.75 -3.55 1.48
N GLU A 83 8.89 -4.50 1.89
CA GLU A 83 7.56 -4.20 2.40
C GLU A 83 7.50 -4.07 3.94
N LEU A 84 8.50 -4.59 4.66
CA LEU A 84 8.49 -4.63 6.13
C LEU A 84 8.39 -3.24 6.76
N LYS A 85 8.94 -2.21 6.10
CA LYS A 85 8.81 -0.82 6.54
C LYS A 85 7.36 -0.34 6.48
N ASN A 86 6.64 -0.66 5.40
CA ASN A 86 5.24 -0.29 5.25
C ASN A 86 4.36 -1.06 6.24
N ILE A 87 4.64 -2.36 6.42
CA ILE A 87 3.99 -3.19 7.44
C ILE A 87 4.21 -2.60 8.85
N SER A 88 5.43 -2.17 9.16
CA SER A 88 5.76 -1.53 10.44
C SER A 88 4.96 -0.24 10.64
N ILE A 89 4.87 0.62 9.62
CA ILE A 89 4.06 1.85 9.66
C ILE A 89 2.58 1.52 9.90
N MET A 90 2.02 0.60 9.13
CA MET A 90 0.62 0.17 9.23
C MET A 90 0.29 -0.35 10.64
N LEU A 91 1.15 -1.22 11.19
CA LEU A 91 0.96 -1.77 12.53
C LEU A 91 1.16 -0.71 13.61
N ALA A 92 2.11 0.22 13.44
CA ALA A 92 2.33 1.32 14.37
C ALA A 92 1.13 2.28 14.44
N GLU A 93 0.44 2.55 13.33
CA GLU A 93 -0.77 3.36 13.33
C GLU A 93 -1.92 2.68 14.07
N LYS A 94 -2.06 1.36 13.90
CA LYS A 94 -3.14 0.59 14.52
C LYS A 94 -2.88 0.26 15.99
N TYR A 95 -1.61 0.15 16.40
CA TYR A 95 -1.20 -0.25 17.76
C TYR A 95 -0.19 0.76 18.33
N PRO A 96 -0.66 1.78 19.07
CA PRO A 96 0.21 2.84 19.62
C PRO A 96 1.36 2.31 20.49
N ALA A 97 1.13 1.23 21.26
CA ALA A 97 2.17 0.60 22.04
C ALA A 97 3.31 0.08 21.15
N LEU A 98 2.98 -0.56 20.03
CA LEU A 98 3.96 -1.08 19.08
C LEU A 98 4.74 0.04 18.38
N LYS A 99 4.06 1.16 18.05
CA LYS A 99 4.69 2.37 17.48
C LYS A 99 5.83 2.91 18.33
N SER A 100 5.61 2.98 19.64
CA SER A 100 6.58 3.54 20.58
C SER A 100 7.86 2.71 20.64
N VAL A 101 7.77 1.39 20.49
CA VAL A 101 8.93 0.48 20.57
C VAL A 101 9.58 0.20 19.21
N MET A 102 8.79 0.05 18.14
CA MET A 102 9.29 -0.17 16.76
C MET A 102 10.20 0.96 16.27
N LYS A 103 9.98 2.19 16.74
CA LYS A 103 10.80 3.34 16.36
C LYS A 103 12.28 3.18 16.72
N TYR A 104 12.57 2.37 17.74
CA TYR A 104 13.92 2.18 18.30
C TYR A 104 14.40 0.74 18.13
N SER A 105 13.83 0.01 17.16
CA SER A 105 14.24 -1.35 16.84
C SER A 105 15.02 -1.44 15.54
N GLU A 106 15.98 -2.36 15.51
CA GLU A 106 16.62 -2.84 14.28
C GLU A 106 15.99 -4.19 13.91
N TYR A 107 16.03 -4.57 12.63
CA TYR A 107 15.54 -5.88 12.21
C TYR A 107 16.50 -6.58 11.25
N HIS A 108 16.52 -7.92 11.34
CA HIS A 108 17.29 -8.80 10.48
C HIS A 108 16.38 -9.83 9.85
N ILE A 109 16.50 -10.01 8.54
CA ILE A 109 15.69 -10.93 7.75
C ILE A 109 16.59 -12.09 7.29
N ASN A 110 16.23 -13.32 7.64
CA ASN A 110 16.81 -14.53 7.07
C ASN A 110 15.78 -15.18 6.16
N GLU A 111 15.91 -14.96 4.85
CA GLU A 111 14.97 -15.47 3.86
C GLU A 111 14.99 -17.00 3.72
N ASN A 112 16.14 -17.64 3.96
CA ASN A 112 16.28 -19.10 3.84
C ASN A 112 15.52 -19.84 4.92
N GLU A 113 15.59 -19.35 6.16
CA GLU A 113 14.90 -19.95 7.31
C GLU A 113 13.51 -19.35 7.54
N LYS A 114 13.12 -18.35 6.73
CA LYS A 114 11.89 -17.57 6.89
C LYS A 114 11.76 -16.98 8.29
N ASN A 115 12.80 -16.28 8.75
CA ASN A 115 12.85 -15.67 10.08
C ASN A 115 13.06 -14.15 9.99
N ILE A 116 12.33 -13.38 10.80
CA ILE A 116 12.55 -11.94 11.01
C ILE A 116 12.81 -11.73 12.50
N SER A 117 13.98 -11.19 12.82
CA SER A 117 14.37 -10.88 14.20
C SER A 117 14.37 -9.38 14.42
N PHE A 118 13.61 -8.88 15.39
CA PHE A 118 13.65 -7.49 15.83
C PHE A 118 14.50 -7.38 17.09
N VAL A 119 15.44 -6.43 17.09
CA VAL A 119 16.33 -6.13 18.20
C VAL A 119 15.95 -4.76 18.77
N PHE A 120 15.50 -4.74 20.02
CA PHE A 120 15.04 -3.52 20.70
C PHE A 120 16.13 -2.95 21.61
N ARG A 121 16.22 -1.63 21.68
CA ARG A 121 17.12 -0.92 22.61
C ARG A 121 16.55 -0.73 24.02
N ALA A 122 15.38 -1.29 24.29
CA ALA A 122 14.70 -1.25 25.57
C ALA A 122 14.25 -2.67 25.94
N ALA A 123 14.24 -3.00 27.24
CA ALA A 123 13.84 -4.32 27.74
C ALA A 123 12.33 -4.57 27.57
N VAL A 124 11.89 -4.98 26.38
CA VAL A 124 10.47 -5.05 25.99
C VAL A 124 10.09 -6.31 25.23
N SER A 125 11.07 -7.12 24.80
CA SER A 125 10.85 -8.32 23.99
C SER A 125 9.83 -9.28 24.63
N ASP A 126 10.02 -9.65 25.90
CA ASP A 126 9.14 -10.55 26.65
C ASP A 126 7.70 -10.02 26.75
N MET A 127 7.55 -8.70 26.98
CA MET A 127 6.24 -8.07 27.03
C MET A 127 5.55 -8.15 25.66
N LEU A 128 6.28 -7.91 24.57
CA LEU A 128 5.72 -7.95 23.22
C LEU A 128 5.26 -9.36 22.83
N VAL A 129 6.04 -10.38 23.20
CA VAL A 129 5.64 -11.80 23.04
C VAL A 129 4.42 -12.13 23.90
N ALA A 130 4.39 -11.72 25.16
CA ALA A 130 3.26 -11.96 26.05
C ALA A 130 1.96 -11.31 25.55
N LYS A 131 2.05 -10.17 24.85
CA LYS A 131 0.93 -9.49 24.19
C LYS A 131 0.55 -10.10 22.83
N GLY A 132 1.35 -11.02 22.29
CA GLY A 132 1.10 -11.71 21.02
C GLY A 132 1.45 -10.88 19.78
N TYR A 133 2.30 -9.86 19.92
CA TYR A 133 2.69 -9.01 18.78
C TYR A 133 3.55 -9.76 17.76
N ASP A 134 4.27 -10.79 18.17
CA ASP A 134 4.99 -11.72 17.28
C ASP A 134 4.03 -12.38 16.29
N LYS A 135 2.88 -12.86 16.79
CA LYS A 135 1.84 -13.49 15.98
C LYS A 135 1.15 -12.49 15.07
N LEU A 136 0.82 -11.32 15.59
CA LEU A 136 0.22 -10.24 14.82
C LEU A 136 1.10 -9.84 13.62
N ILE A 137 2.40 -9.62 13.85
CA ILE A 137 3.33 -9.24 12.78
C ILE A 137 3.45 -10.38 11.77
N ARG A 138 3.61 -11.64 12.21
CA ARG A 138 3.64 -12.80 11.30
C ARG A 138 2.40 -12.83 10.40
N ASP A 139 1.23 -12.74 11.00
CA ASP A 139 -0.04 -12.88 10.27
C ASP A 139 -0.21 -11.71 9.29
N THR A 140 0.29 -10.51 9.65
CA THR A 140 0.31 -9.34 8.75
C THR A 140 1.30 -9.53 7.60
N VAL A 141 2.53 -9.97 7.87
CA VAL A 141 3.54 -10.29 6.84
C VAL A 141 3.01 -11.36 5.90
N LYS A 142 2.37 -12.41 6.43
CA LYS A 142 1.74 -13.45 5.62
C LYS A 142 0.61 -12.93 4.75
N SER A 143 -0.18 -11.97 5.26
CA SER A 143 -1.27 -11.38 4.50
C SER A 143 -0.79 -10.40 3.41
N VAL A 144 0.26 -9.64 3.68
CA VAL A 144 0.75 -8.58 2.78
C VAL A 144 1.75 -9.14 1.78
N CYS A 145 2.67 -9.99 2.24
CA CYS A 145 3.76 -10.55 1.45
C CYS A 145 3.46 -11.94 0.88
N CYS A 146 2.30 -12.53 1.22
CA CYS A 146 1.96 -13.94 0.91
C CYS A 146 3.02 -14.96 1.38
N GLU A 147 3.81 -14.60 2.39
CA GLU A 147 4.98 -15.36 2.86
C GLU A 147 4.93 -15.57 4.37
N ASP A 148 5.15 -16.81 4.82
CA ASP A 148 5.01 -17.19 6.23
C ASP A 148 6.36 -17.10 6.96
N TYR A 149 6.62 -15.99 7.65
CA TYR A 149 7.84 -15.76 8.42
C TYR A 149 7.63 -15.94 9.92
N ASN A 150 8.55 -16.61 10.61
CA ASN A 150 8.63 -16.57 12.06
C ASN A 150 9.16 -15.22 12.52
N ILE A 151 8.56 -14.69 13.58
CA ILE A 151 8.93 -13.40 14.17
C ILE A 151 9.58 -13.64 15.53
N TYR A 152 10.78 -13.12 15.72
CA TYR A 152 11.54 -13.19 16.96
C TYR A 152 11.81 -11.79 17.49
N PHE A 153 11.71 -11.65 18.81
CA PHE A 153 12.06 -10.43 19.52
C PHE A 153 13.22 -10.71 20.45
N SER A 154 14.18 -9.80 20.48
CA SER A 154 15.30 -9.80 21.40
C SER A 154 15.61 -8.39 21.85
N ASP A 155 16.13 -8.23 23.05
CA ASP A 155 16.61 -6.94 23.54
C ASP A 155 18.13 -6.88 23.38
N HIS A 156 18.64 -5.68 23.07
CA HIS A 156 20.07 -5.42 22.99
C HIS A 156 20.73 -5.65 24.37
N GLU A 157 21.97 -6.13 24.42
CA GLU A 157 22.67 -6.39 25.69
C GLU A 157 22.79 -5.12 26.56
N ASP A 158 22.97 -3.97 25.92
CA ASP A 158 22.99 -2.64 26.54
C ASP A 158 21.59 -1.96 26.62
N CYS A 159 20.49 -2.72 26.63
CA CYS A 159 19.17 -2.12 26.68
C CYS A 159 18.92 -1.39 28.01
N GLU A 160 18.25 -0.24 27.92
CA GLU A 160 17.81 0.50 29.11
C GLU A 160 16.52 -0.13 29.65
N ASP A 161 16.37 -0.13 30.99
CA ASP A 161 15.12 -0.51 31.64
C ASP A 161 13.99 0.39 31.10
N PHE A 162 13.05 -0.22 30.38
CA PHE A 162 11.85 0.47 29.93
C PHE A 162 11.03 0.82 31.18
N THR A 163 11.23 2.03 31.70
CA THR A 163 10.65 2.41 32.98
C THR A 163 9.14 2.55 32.81
N LEU A 164 8.39 1.90 33.72
CA LEU A 164 6.92 1.83 33.83
C LEU A 164 6.16 3.17 33.70
N GLN A 165 6.85 4.31 33.66
CA GLN A 165 6.24 5.61 33.35
C GLN A 165 5.61 5.66 31.95
N HIS A 166 6.06 4.82 31.00
CA HIS A 166 5.40 4.70 29.69
C HIS A 166 4.19 3.76 29.72
N GLU A 167 4.11 2.80 30.66
CA GLU A 167 2.87 2.03 30.87
C GLU A 167 1.74 2.93 31.35
N ASP A 168 1.97 3.84 32.29
CA ASP A 168 0.94 4.78 32.75
C ASP A 168 0.43 5.70 31.63
N VAL A 169 1.31 6.09 30.70
CA VAL A 169 0.92 6.87 29.51
C VAL A 169 0.13 6.00 28.55
N LEU A 170 0.60 4.78 28.23
CA LEU A 170 -0.06 3.85 27.32
C LEU A 170 -1.41 3.35 27.87
N VAL A 171 -1.50 3.07 29.17
CA VAL A 171 -2.73 2.68 29.86
C VAL A 171 -3.70 3.86 29.88
N ARG A 172 -3.24 5.10 30.15
CA ARG A 172 -4.09 6.29 30.04
C ARG A 172 -4.56 6.55 28.61
N GLU A 173 -3.72 6.29 27.61
CA GLU A 173 -4.11 6.45 26.20
C GLU A 173 -5.13 5.38 25.79
N ILE A 174 -4.98 4.13 26.27
CA ILE A 174 -5.97 3.05 26.09
C ILE A 174 -7.28 3.36 26.83
N GLU A 175 -7.22 3.88 28.06
CA GLU A 175 -8.40 4.28 28.83
C GLU A 175 -9.12 5.48 28.20
N ASN A 176 -8.38 6.44 27.64
CA ASN A 176 -8.97 7.57 26.91
C ASN A 176 -9.66 7.13 25.62
N ILE A 177 -9.08 6.19 24.86
CA ILE A 177 -9.71 5.62 23.66
C ILE A 177 -10.96 4.80 24.01
N GLN A 178 -10.94 4.05 25.12
CA GLN A 178 -12.11 3.27 25.58
C GLN A 178 -13.21 4.15 26.20
N ASN A 179 -12.85 5.27 26.84
CA ASN A 179 -13.81 6.22 27.39
C ASN A 179 -14.40 7.14 26.31
N GLU A 180 -13.63 7.58 25.30
CA GLU A 180 -14.17 8.33 24.16
C GLU A 180 -15.18 7.51 23.33
N ALA A 181 -15.03 6.18 23.28
CA ALA A 181 -16.03 5.27 22.72
C ALA A 181 -17.28 5.05 23.59
N ARG A 182 -17.24 5.40 24.90
CA ARG A 182 -18.36 5.24 25.86
C ARG A 182 -19.04 6.54 26.28
N THR A 183 -18.34 7.67 26.23
CA THR A 183 -18.86 9.00 26.56
C THR A 183 -18.73 9.93 25.36
N ALA A 184 -19.49 9.64 24.31
CA ALA A 184 -20.05 10.69 23.48
C ALA A 184 -21.45 11.03 24.04
N PRO A 185 -21.64 12.13 24.79
CA PRO A 185 -22.96 12.54 25.19
C PRO A 185 -23.74 12.99 23.95
N LYS A 186 -24.85 12.29 23.68
CA LYS A 186 -25.98 12.83 22.94
C LYS A 186 -26.39 14.17 23.55
N GLN A 187 -26.03 15.28 22.93
CA GLN A 187 -26.72 16.57 23.13
C GLN A 187 -26.85 17.33 21.82
N ALA A 188 -27.84 16.94 21.02
CA ALA A 188 -28.57 17.84 20.15
C ALA A 188 -30.05 17.74 20.51
N ALA A 189 -30.50 18.54 21.48
CA ALA A 189 -31.88 19.04 21.55
C ALA A 189 -32.01 20.14 22.60
N THR A 190 -32.65 21.24 22.18
CA THR A 190 -33.29 22.30 22.97
C THR A 190 -32.40 23.31 23.72
N LYS A 191 -32.20 24.48 23.08
CA LYS A 191 -33.00 25.68 23.40
C LYS A 191 -32.79 26.79 22.38
N VAL A 192 -33.83 27.02 21.57
CA VAL A 192 -34.13 28.29 20.94
C VAL A 192 -34.50 29.29 22.04
N ARG A 193 -33.95 30.52 22.01
CA ARG A 193 -34.66 31.82 22.14
C ARG A 193 -33.87 32.94 22.86
N ARG A 194 -33.85 34.09 22.14
CA ARG A 194 -33.58 35.52 22.48
C ARG A 194 -32.12 35.98 22.38
N GLU A 195 -31.78 36.72 21.32
CA GLU A 195 -31.91 38.20 21.12
C GLU A 195 -30.92 38.96 22.03
N ALA A 196 -30.15 39.95 21.64
CA ALA A 196 -29.86 40.64 20.38
C ALA A 196 -28.65 41.56 20.69
N ALA A 197 -27.79 41.85 19.70
CA ALA A 197 -27.23 43.18 19.40
C ALA A 197 -25.91 43.08 18.61
N PHE A 198 -25.93 43.71 17.42
CA PHE A 198 -24.89 44.57 16.82
C PHE A 198 -23.41 44.13 16.93
N THR A 199 -22.63 44.02 15.86
CA THR A 199 -22.45 45.03 14.80
C THR A 199 -21.72 44.42 13.59
N LYS A 200 -22.14 44.84 12.40
CA LYS A 200 -21.46 44.69 11.11
C LYS A 200 -19.99 45.14 11.16
N LYS A 201 -19.12 44.40 10.47
CA LYS A 201 -18.14 45.00 9.56
C LYS A 201 -17.77 44.04 8.43
N GLU A 202 -18.19 44.42 7.22
CA GLU A 202 -17.68 43.92 5.97
C GLU A 202 -16.24 44.41 5.77
N THR A 203 -15.36 43.55 5.26
CA THR A 203 -14.36 43.97 4.29
C THR A 203 -14.17 42.85 3.25
N LYS A 204 -14.26 43.28 1.99
CA LYS A 204 -14.16 42.52 0.74
C LYS A 204 -12.69 42.20 0.37
N PRO A 205 -12.46 41.41 -0.70
CA PRO A 205 -11.40 40.42 -0.83
C PRO A 205 -10.13 40.97 -1.48
N GLU A 206 -9.00 40.30 -1.27
CA GLU A 206 -7.87 40.39 -2.19
C GLU A 206 -7.40 39.02 -2.67
N THR A 207 -7.32 38.97 -3.98
CA THR A 207 -6.81 37.94 -4.87
C THR A 207 -5.31 37.75 -4.73
N GLY A 208 -4.88 36.50 -4.49
CA GLY A 208 -3.53 36.03 -4.78
C GLY A 208 -3.59 34.86 -5.75
N LYS A 209 -3.13 35.07 -6.99
CA LYS A 209 -3.02 34.04 -8.03
C LYS A 209 -1.63 33.38 -8.00
N THR A 210 -1.66 32.06 -8.16
CA THR A 210 -0.70 31.14 -8.84
C THR A 210 0.62 30.77 -8.17
N PRO A 211 1.22 29.58 -8.48
CA PRO A 211 0.88 28.63 -9.56
C PRO A 211 0.70 27.14 -9.15
N LYS A 212 0.07 26.44 -10.10
CA LYS A 212 -0.16 24.99 -10.18
C LYS A 212 1.10 24.16 -9.96
N ALA A 213 1.00 23.14 -9.12
CA ALA A 213 1.62 21.84 -9.38
C ALA A 213 0.48 20.89 -9.76
N LYS A 214 0.47 20.42 -11.00
CA LYS A 214 -0.41 19.33 -11.44
C LYS A 214 0.19 18.05 -10.86
N SER A 215 -0.38 17.50 -9.79
CA SER A 215 -0.26 16.07 -9.57
C SER A 215 -1.06 15.39 -10.68
N ALA A 216 -0.42 14.44 -11.35
CA ALA A 216 -1.03 13.63 -12.39
C ALA A 216 -1.88 12.53 -11.76
N ASP A 217 -2.82 12.92 -10.88
CA ASP A 217 -3.76 11.99 -10.28
C ASP A 217 -4.77 11.66 -11.38
N LEU A 218 -4.63 10.47 -11.95
CA LEU A 218 -5.50 9.96 -13.00
C LEU A 218 -6.92 9.82 -12.42
N ILE A 219 -7.77 10.81 -12.68
CA ILE A 219 -9.20 10.74 -12.33
C ILE A 219 -9.90 9.89 -13.41
N LEU A 220 -10.18 8.62 -13.09
CA LEU A 220 -11.04 7.76 -13.90
C LEU A 220 -12.48 7.88 -13.41
N GLY A 221 -13.37 8.40 -14.26
CA GLY A 221 -14.80 8.55 -14.00
C GLY A 221 -15.47 9.50 -14.98
N ARG A 222 -16.81 9.52 -15.01
CA ARG A 222 -17.59 10.36 -15.95
C ARG A 222 -17.40 11.87 -15.76
N THR A 223 -16.78 12.31 -14.67
CA THR A 223 -16.61 13.73 -14.33
C THR A 223 -15.21 13.97 -13.80
N SER A 224 -14.50 14.90 -14.42
CA SER A 224 -13.12 15.28 -14.09
C SER A 224 -12.96 16.13 -12.81
N ALA A 225 -14.07 16.38 -12.10
CA ALA A 225 -14.09 17.12 -10.84
C ALA A 225 -15.16 16.53 -9.90
N ILE A 226 -14.71 15.74 -8.92
CA ILE A 226 -15.57 15.25 -7.85
C ILE A 226 -15.74 16.40 -6.84
N LYS A 227 -16.97 16.91 -6.70
CA LYS A 227 -17.33 17.97 -5.72
C LYS A 227 -18.00 17.41 -4.47
N ASP A 228 -18.27 16.11 -4.48
CA ASP A 228 -18.90 15.39 -3.39
C ASP A 228 -17.90 15.29 -2.21
N ARG A 229 -18.40 15.35 -0.98
CA ARG A 229 -17.56 15.26 0.21
C ARG A 229 -17.01 13.83 0.32
N VAL A 230 -15.69 13.71 0.46
CA VAL A 230 -15.04 12.42 0.75
C VAL A 230 -15.42 11.95 2.15
N ILE A 231 -15.92 10.72 2.27
CA ILE A 231 -16.23 10.05 3.54
C ILE A 231 -15.42 8.76 3.66
N LYS A 232 -15.25 8.26 4.89
CA LYS A 232 -14.54 6.98 5.11
C LYS A 232 -15.46 5.80 4.81
N ILE A 233 -14.89 4.68 4.39
CA ILE A 233 -15.59 3.42 4.13
C ILE A 233 -16.31 2.94 5.40
N THR A 234 -15.70 3.14 6.56
CA THR A 234 -16.28 2.79 7.87
C THR A 234 -17.53 3.59 8.25
N ASP A 235 -17.72 4.77 7.64
CA ASP A 235 -18.86 5.66 7.89
C ASP A 235 -20.00 5.44 6.89
N ILE A 236 -19.81 4.59 5.87
CA ILE A 236 -20.85 4.29 4.87
C ILE A 236 -21.99 3.52 5.52
N THR A 237 -23.21 4.02 5.37
CA THR A 237 -24.43 3.36 5.85
C THR A 237 -25.31 2.90 4.68
N GLN A 238 -26.26 1.98 4.94
CA GLN A 238 -27.11 1.39 3.89
C GLN A 238 -28.02 2.39 3.16
N ASP A 239 -28.21 3.60 3.72
CA ASP A 239 -29.09 4.63 3.16
C ASP A 239 -28.36 5.63 2.23
N GLU A 240 -27.05 5.48 2.01
CA GLU A 240 -26.28 6.41 1.19
C GLU A 240 -26.33 6.07 -0.31
N GLY A 241 -26.96 6.93 -1.11
CA GLY A 241 -27.13 6.69 -2.56
C GLY A 241 -25.93 7.05 -3.42
N ARG A 242 -25.25 8.19 -3.14
CA ARG A 242 -24.06 8.64 -3.86
C ARG A 242 -23.08 9.24 -2.87
N ILE A 243 -21.87 8.70 -2.88
CA ILE A 243 -20.78 9.07 -1.98
C ILE A 243 -19.50 9.26 -2.78
N ALA A 244 -18.55 10.00 -2.20
CA ALA A 244 -17.19 10.03 -2.69
C ALA A 244 -16.29 9.38 -1.63
N ILE A 245 -15.40 8.53 -2.11
CA ILE A 245 -14.39 7.84 -1.31
C ILE A 245 -13.05 7.98 -2.04
N GLU A 246 -11.98 8.05 -1.28
CA GLU A 246 -10.62 8.18 -1.78
C GLU A 246 -9.78 7.08 -1.13
N GLY A 247 -8.95 6.42 -1.91
CA GLY A 247 -8.18 5.30 -1.41
C GLY A 247 -7.27 4.68 -2.47
N GLU A 248 -6.42 3.79 -2.02
CA GLU A 248 -5.51 3.00 -2.84
C GLU A 248 -6.30 1.87 -3.53
N ILE A 249 -6.03 1.67 -4.82
CA ILE A 249 -6.69 0.65 -5.64
C ILE A 249 -5.79 -0.58 -5.71
N SER A 250 -6.37 -1.76 -5.49
CA SER A 250 -5.73 -3.07 -5.64
C SER A 250 -6.66 -4.05 -6.35
N ASN A 251 -6.17 -5.25 -6.69
CA ASN A 251 -6.95 -6.34 -7.29
C ASN A 251 -7.78 -5.93 -8.53
N ILE A 252 -7.17 -5.20 -9.46
CA ILE A 252 -7.85 -4.72 -10.67
C ILE A 252 -8.02 -5.88 -11.67
N GLU A 253 -9.27 -6.28 -11.90
CA GLU A 253 -9.67 -7.34 -12.82
C GLU A 253 -10.61 -6.80 -13.92
N PRO A 254 -10.09 -6.56 -15.14
CA PRO A 254 -10.93 -6.25 -16.29
C PRO A 254 -11.58 -7.52 -16.86
N ARG A 255 -12.89 -7.45 -17.12
CA ARG A 255 -13.68 -8.54 -17.71
C ARG A 255 -14.64 -8.00 -18.77
N GLU A 256 -14.52 -8.52 -19.99
CA GLU A 256 -15.51 -8.26 -21.04
C GLU A 256 -16.82 -9.00 -20.76
N LEU A 257 -17.93 -8.28 -20.86
CA LEU A 257 -19.28 -8.82 -20.74
C LEU A 257 -19.83 -9.22 -22.11
N LYS A 258 -20.80 -10.14 -22.11
CA LYS A 258 -21.54 -10.55 -23.33
C LYS A 258 -22.23 -9.38 -24.06
N SER A 259 -22.43 -8.26 -23.38
CA SER A 259 -22.99 -7.02 -23.92
C SER A 259 -21.95 -6.16 -24.67
N GLY A 260 -20.68 -6.56 -24.72
CA GLY A 260 -19.58 -5.78 -25.31
C GLY A 260 -19.04 -4.65 -24.40
N LYS A 261 -19.53 -4.53 -23.16
CA LYS A 261 -19.00 -3.60 -22.16
C LYS A 261 -17.87 -4.22 -21.37
N THR A 262 -16.93 -3.40 -20.91
CA THR A 262 -15.86 -3.83 -20.00
C THR A 262 -16.28 -3.55 -18.57
N MET A 263 -16.29 -4.59 -17.73
CA MET A 263 -16.43 -4.46 -16.29
C MET A 263 -15.04 -4.49 -15.67
N ILE A 264 -14.72 -3.51 -14.82
CA ILE A 264 -13.49 -3.49 -14.03
C ILE A 264 -13.89 -3.74 -12.59
N SER A 265 -13.48 -4.87 -12.03
CA SER A 265 -13.58 -5.14 -10.60
C SER A 265 -12.28 -4.70 -9.93
N PHE A 266 -12.34 -4.05 -8.77
CA PHE A 266 -11.14 -3.66 -8.02
C PHE A 266 -11.48 -3.48 -6.55
N ASP A 267 -10.49 -3.57 -5.67
CA ASP A 267 -10.64 -3.27 -4.24
C ASP A 267 -10.08 -1.87 -3.95
N LEU A 268 -10.81 -1.07 -3.18
CA LEU A 268 -10.41 0.27 -2.75
C LEU A 268 -10.19 0.30 -1.24
N TYR A 269 -9.01 0.74 -0.81
CA TYR A 269 -8.62 0.87 0.60
C TYR A 269 -8.41 2.34 0.97
N ASP A 270 -9.18 2.87 1.92
CA ASP A 270 -9.15 4.29 2.31
C ASP A 270 -8.25 4.58 3.53
N GLY A 271 -7.44 3.61 3.95
CA GLY A 271 -6.67 3.68 5.20
C GLY A 271 -7.44 3.21 6.45
N SER A 272 -8.76 3.00 6.35
CA SER A 272 -9.60 2.51 7.46
C SER A 272 -10.24 1.15 7.21
N SER A 273 -10.69 0.89 5.98
CA SER A 273 -11.30 -0.37 5.56
C SER A 273 -11.14 -0.55 4.06
N SER A 274 -11.41 -1.76 3.56
CA SER A 274 -11.39 -2.07 2.12
C SER A 274 -12.80 -2.33 1.61
N MET A 275 -13.09 -1.90 0.38
CA MET A 275 -14.35 -2.13 -0.29
C MET A 275 -14.15 -2.59 -1.74
N SER A 276 -14.78 -3.71 -2.09
CA SER A 276 -14.79 -4.19 -3.47
C SER A 276 -15.75 -3.37 -4.35
N CYS A 277 -15.18 -2.76 -5.37
CA CYS A 277 -15.84 -1.84 -6.30
C CYS A 277 -15.95 -2.48 -7.70
N LYS A 278 -16.99 -2.07 -8.45
CA LYS A 278 -17.17 -2.46 -9.85
C LYS A 278 -17.51 -1.25 -10.70
N CYS A 279 -16.73 -1.02 -11.73
CA CYS A 279 -16.99 -0.03 -12.76
C CYS A 279 -17.45 -0.72 -14.05
N PHE A 280 -18.43 -0.15 -14.75
CA PHE A 280 -18.87 -0.60 -16.06
C PHE A 280 -18.53 0.48 -17.08
N CYS A 281 -17.51 0.24 -17.89
CA CYS A 281 -17.06 1.13 -18.95
C CYS A 281 -17.88 0.91 -20.22
N ASP A 282 -18.29 2.01 -20.86
CA ASP A 282 -18.97 1.94 -22.15
C ASP A 282 -17.96 1.67 -23.29
N PRO A 283 -18.37 1.02 -24.40
CA PRO A 283 -17.47 0.69 -25.49
C PRO A 283 -16.90 1.97 -26.11
N GLY A 284 -15.59 2.19 -25.98
CA GLY A 284 -14.89 3.34 -26.57
C GLY A 284 -14.51 4.47 -25.60
N GLU A 285 -14.81 4.35 -24.31
CA GLU A 285 -14.18 5.21 -23.28
C GLU A 285 -12.87 4.55 -22.82
N ASN A 286 -11.73 5.09 -23.27
CA ASN A 286 -10.38 4.73 -22.81
C ASN A 286 -9.91 5.71 -21.73
#